data_AF-A0A528BA20-F1
#
_entry.id   AF-A0A528BA20-F1
#
_cell.length_a   1.000
_cell.length_b   1.000
_cell.length_c   1.000
_cell.angle_alpha   90.00
_cell.angle_beta   90.00
_cell.angle_gamma   90.00
#
_symmetry.space_group_name_H-M   'P 1'
#
loop_
_entity.id
_entity.type
_entity.pdbx_description
1 polymer ?
#
loop_
_entity_poly.entity_id
_entity_poly.type
_entity_poly.pdbx_seq_one_letter_code
_entity_poly.pdbx_strand_id
1 'polypeptide(L)'
;DYLILNVRMPRSLTFCYRFLTEHLRFLGDDYGERHACHVTAGKTQAMLTAGSIKDIFDAGLHEFLANFIRDNIRLGDEIAQDYRFY
;
A
#
# COMPACT_ATOMS: atom_id res chain seq x y z
N ASP A 1 17.53 12.07 2.93
CA ASP A 1 17.07 10.70 2.67
C ASP A 1 16.00 10.35 3.70
N TYR A 2 14.77 10.07 3.28
CA TYR A 2 13.65 9.83 4.21
C TYR A 2 13.57 8.34 4.54
N LEU A 3 13.84 8.01 5.81
CA LEU A 3 13.86 6.62 6.32
C LEU A 3 12.55 5.85 6.03
N ILE A 4 11.43 6.56 6.01
CA ILE A 4 10.08 6.01 5.76
C ILE A 4 9.87 5.48 4.34
N LEU A 5 10.75 5.79 3.39
CA LEU A 5 10.63 5.41 1.97
C LEU A 5 11.83 4.58 1.47
N ASN A 6 12.75 4.25 2.38
CA ASN A 6 13.93 3.49 2.03
C ASN A 6 13.57 2.01 1.83
N VAL A 7 13.54 1.57 0.57
CA VAL A 7 13.24 0.18 0.18
C VAL A 7 14.18 -0.85 0.82
N ARG A 8 15.38 -0.44 1.26
CA ARG A 8 16.34 -1.30 1.98
C ARG A 8 16.07 -1.40 3.48
N MET A 9 15.12 -0.61 4.01
CA MET A 9 14.71 -0.67 5.40
C MET A 9 13.42 -1.47 5.55
N PRO A 10 13.41 -2.55 6.35
CA PRO A 10 12.27 -3.46 6.48
C PRO A 10 11.04 -2.84 7.15
N ARG A 11 11.14 -1.62 7.69
CA ARG A 11 10.01 -0.86 8.27
C ARG A 11 9.63 0.39 7.47
N SER A 12 10.18 0.57 6.27
CA SER A 12 9.71 1.64 5.40
C SER A 12 8.32 1.32 4.86
N LEU A 13 7.52 2.35 4.59
CA LEU A 13 6.18 2.20 4.02
C LEU A 13 6.24 1.46 2.68
N THR A 14 7.23 1.80 1.85
CA THR A 14 7.44 1.15 0.54
C THR A 14 7.78 -0.32 0.68
N PHE A 15 8.59 -0.72 1.68
CA PHE A 15 8.89 -2.12 1.93
C PHE A 15 7.64 -2.88 2.39
N CYS A 16 6.92 -2.36 3.38
CA CYS A 16 5.72 -3.00 3.92
C CYS A 16 4.64 -3.17 2.83
N TYR A 17 4.40 -2.16 2.00
CA TYR A 17 3.40 -2.23 0.93
C TYR A 17 3.79 -3.16 -0.21
N ARG A 18 5.10 -3.31 -0.49
CA ARG A 18 5.56 -4.29 -1.48
C ARG A 18 5.21 -5.70 -1.04
N PHE A 19 5.52 -6.05 0.21
CA PHE A 19 5.19 -7.37 0.77
C PHE A 19 3.68 -7.58 0.86
N LEU A 20 2.93 -6.58 1.33
CA LEU A 20 1.47 -6.65 1.41
C LEU A 20 0.84 -6.94 0.04
N THR A 21 1.26 -6.21 -1.00
CA THR A 21 0.71 -6.40 -2.36
C THR A 21 1.10 -7.76 -2.94
N GLU A 22 2.30 -8.26 -2.63
CA GLU A 22 2.75 -9.60 -3.02
C GLU A 22 1.89 -10.69 -2.37
N HIS A 23 1.62 -10.58 -1.05
CA HIS A 23 0.73 -11.51 -0.36
C HIS A 23 -0.71 -11.45 -0.86
N LEU A 24 -1.25 -10.26 -1.14
CA LEU A 24 -2.55 -10.13 -1.77
C LEU A 24 -2.57 -10.76 -3.16
N ARG A 25 -1.48 -10.68 -3.92
CA ARG A 25 -1.40 -11.36 -5.21
C ARG A 25 -1.50 -12.88 -5.05
N PHE A 26 -0.75 -13.47 -4.11
CA PHE A 26 -0.86 -14.90 -3.85
C PHE A 26 -2.28 -15.33 -3.48
N LEU A 27 -2.97 -14.50 -2.69
CA LEU A 27 -4.34 -14.78 -2.29
C LEU A 27 -5.32 -14.68 -3.48
N GLY A 28 -5.14 -13.71 -4.37
CA GLY A 28 -5.94 -13.63 -5.60
C GLY A 28 -5.63 -14.77 -6.59
N ASP A 29 -4.38 -15.21 -6.66
CA ASP A 29 -3.97 -16.36 -7.48
C ASP A 29 -4.57 -17.68 -6.94
N ASP A 30 -4.67 -17.83 -5.62
CA ASP A 30 -5.20 -19.02 -4.94
C ASP A 30 -6.74 -19.10 -4.99
N TYR A 31 -7.43 -17.98 -4.73
CA TYR A 31 -8.89 -17.90 -4.74
C TYR A 31 -9.47 -17.69 -6.15
N GLY A 32 -8.63 -17.35 -7.14
CA GLY A 32 -9.04 -17.13 -8.53
C GLY A 32 -9.87 -15.86 -8.77
N GLU A 33 -10.03 -15.02 -7.75
CA GLU A 33 -10.79 -13.77 -7.81
C GLU A 33 -9.90 -12.58 -7.43
N ARG A 34 -10.18 -11.44 -8.07
CA ARG A 34 -9.50 -10.18 -7.78
C ARG A 34 -10.49 -9.21 -7.18
N HIS A 35 -10.27 -8.87 -5.91
CA HIS A 35 -11.14 -7.99 -5.15
C HIS A 35 -10.67 -6.52 -5.10
N ALA A 36 -11.43 -5.69 -4.39
CA ALA A 36 -11.15 -4.26 -4.24
C ALA A 36 -9.81 -4.02 -3.53
N CYS A 37 -9.46 -4.86 -2.55
CA CYS A 37 -8.18 -4.76 -1.83
C CYS A 37 -6.95 -4.78 -2.74
N HIS A 38 -6.96 -5.56 -3.83
CA HIS A 38 -5.82 -5.60 -4.77
C HIS A 38 -5.66 -4.30 -5.56
N VAL A 39 -6.78 -3.63 -5.87
CA VAL A 39 -6.77 -2.35 -6.57
C VAL A 39 -6.25 -1.25 -5.65
N THR A 40 -6.75 -1.20 -4.41
CA THR A 40 -6.31 -0.23 -3.40
C THR A 40 -4.83 -0.42 -3.06
N ALA A 41 -4.39 -1.66 -2.81
CA ALA A 41 -2.98 -1.97 -2.55
C ALA A 41 -2.07 -1.54 -3.70
N GLY A 42 -2.44 -1.86 -4.96
CA GLY A 42 -1.67 -1.47 -6.13
C GLY A 42 -1.57 0.04 -6.33
N LYS A 43 -2.67 0.77 -6.08
CA LYS A 43 -2.67 2.24 -6.15
C LYS A 43 -1.73 2.85 -5.10
N THR A 44 -1.81 2.39 -3.85
CA THR A 44 -0.95 2.89 -2.78
C THR A 44 0.52 2.53 -3.01
N GLN A 45 0.81 1.34 -3.55
CA GLN A 45 2.17 0.95 -3.94
C GLN A 45 2.73 1.87 -5.04
N ALA A 46 1.92 2.19 -6.07
CA ALA A 46 2.32 3.11 -7.13
C ALA A 46 2.61 4.53 -6.59
N MET A 47 1.80 4.98 -5.62
CA MET A 47 2.06 6.24 -4.89
C MET A 47 3.38 6.19 -4.11
N LEU A 48 3.72 5.05 -3.51
CA LEU A 48 4.95 4.83 -2.73
C LEU A 48 6.21 4.58 -3.58
N THR A 49 6.11 4.74 -4.90
CA THR A 49 7.25 4.57 -5.81
C THR A 49 8.03 5.89 -5.89
N ALA A 50 9.36 5.79 -6.02
CA ALA A 50 10.28 6.92 -5.85
C ALA A 50 9.97 8.16 -6.73
N GLY A 51 9.40 7.97 -7.93
CA GLY A 51 9.00 9.08 -8.81
C GLY A 51 7.86 9.91 -8.23
N SER A 52 6.76 9.25 -7.85
CA SER A 52 5.56 9.90 -7.32
C SER A 52 5.80 10.61 -5.98
N ILE A 53 6.66 10.03 -5.14
CA ILE A 53 6.96 10.54 -3.80
C ILE A 53 7.60 11.92 -3.83
N LYS A 54 8.55 12.16 -4.73
CA LYS A 54 9.30 13.41 -4.73
C LYS A 54 8.36 14.58 -4.98
N ASP A 55 7.51 14.43 -5.98
CA ASP A 55 6.50 15.43 -6.36
C ASP A 55 5.46 15.64 -5.25
N ILE A 56 5.08 14.56 -4.56
CA ILE A 56 4.14 14.64 -3.43
C ILE A 56 4.76 15.35 -2.21
N PHE A 57 6.03 15.13 -1.93
CA PHE A 57 6.74 15.82 -0.85
C PHE A 57 6.88 17.32 -1.14
N ASP A 58 7.15 17.68 -2.40
CA ASP A 58 7.19 19.07 -2.85
C ASP A 58 5.80 19.74 -2.73
N ALA A 59 4.71 18.96 -2.85
CA ALA A 59 3.34 19.42 -2.65
C ALA A 59 2.86 19.44 -1.18
N GLY A 60 3.43 18.60 -0.29
CA GLY A 60 3.18 18.64 1.14
C GLY A 60 3.18 17.26 1.83
N LEU A 61 4.12 17.06 2.78
CA LEU A 61 4.26 15.81 3.54
C LEU A 61 3.05 15.45 4.40
N HIS A 62 2.42 16.43 5.05
CA HIS A 62 1.28 16.15 5.93
C HIS A 62 0.09 15.58 5.15
N GLU A 63 -0.23 16.19 4.01
CA GLU A 63 -1.29 15.74 3.11
C GLU A 63 -1.03 14.33 2.58
N PHE A 64 0.23 14.04 2.23
CA PHE A 64 0.64 12.69 1.85
C PHE A 64 0.37 11.67 2.95
N LEU A 65 0.81 11.94 4.19
CA LEU A 65 0.65 11.02 5.30
C LEU A 65 -0.83 10.84 5.65
N ALA A 66 -1.63 11.91 5.62
CA ALA A 66 -3.07 11.84 5.87
C ALA A 66 -3.78 10.96 4.84
N ASN A 67 -3.47 11.14 3.55
CA ASN A 67 -4.02 10.32 2.48
C ASN A 67 -3.55 8.86 2.57
N PHE A 68 -2.27 8.65 2.87
CA PHE A 68 -1.71 7.31 3.06
C PHE A 68 -2.40 6.56 4.22
N ILE A 69 -2.61 7.20 5.36
CA ILE A 69 -3.30 6.59 6.51
C ILE A 69 -4.73 6.21 6.12
N ARG A 70 -5.44 7.08 5.39
CA ARG A 70 -6.81 6.81 4.91
C ARG A 70 -6.86 5.60 3.99
N ASP A 71 -5.98 5.55 2.99
CA ASP A 71 -5.90 4.42 2.05
C ASP A 71 -5.51 3.11 2.76
N ASN A 72 -4.65 3.19 3.79
CA ASN A 72 -4.25 2.04 4.58
C ASN A 72 -5.38 1.47 5.45
N ILE A 73 -6.19 2.33 6.07
CA ILE A 73 -7.39 1.90 6.83
C ILE A 73 -8.37 1.21 5.88
N ARG A 74 -8.68 1.87 4.75
CA ARG A 74 -9.57 1.33 3.72
C ARG A 74 -9.10 -0.05 3.23
N LEU A 75 -7.81 -0.21 2.99
CA LEU A 75 -7.26 -1.48 2.56
C LEU A 75 -7.47 -2.58 3.61
N GLY A 76 -7.29 -2.27 4.90
CA GLY A 76 -7.57 -3.22 5.98
C GLY A 76 -9.03 -3.69 5.98
N ASP A 77 -9.97 -2.75 5.81
CA ASP A 77 -11.41 -3.06 5.75
C ASP A 77 -11.76 -3.92 4.52
N GLU A 78 -11.20 -3.58 3.34
CA GLU A 78 -11.40 -4.35 2.10
C GLU A 78 -10.86 -5.78 2.26
N ILE A 79 -9.66 -5.97 2.83
CA ILE A 79 -9.10 -7.32 3.07
C ILE A 79 -10.00 -8.14 4.00
N ALA A 80 -10.48 -7.54 5.09
CA ALA A 80 -11.36 -8.22 6.03
C ALA A 80 -12.70 -8.63 5.38
N GLN A 81 -13.26 -7.77 4.53
CA GLN A 81 -14.49 -8.04 3.80
C GLN A 81 -14.31 -9.10 2.71
N ASP A 82 -13.24 -8.99 1.92
CA ASP A 82 -12.99 -9.79 0.73
C ASP A 82 -12.63 -11.24 1.10
N TYR A 83 -11.80 -11.42 2.13
CA TYR A 83 -11.27 -12.74 2.49
C TYR A 83 -11.85 -13.35 3.75
N ARG A 84 -12.71 -12.61 4.49
CA ARG A 84 -13.47 -13.10 5.65
C ARG A 84 -12.67 -14.04 6.57
N PHE A 85 -11.48 -13.61 6.99
CA PHE A 85 -10.69 -14.36 7.97
C PHE A 85 -11.50 -14.47 9.28
N TYR A 86 -12.14 -15.62 9.50
CA TYR A 86 -12.89 -15.96 10.71
C TYR A 86 -12.11 -16.98 11.55
#